data_AF-A0A7C2QKB9-F1
#
_entry.id   AF-A0A7C2QKB9-F1
#
_cell.length_a   1.000
_cell.length_b   1.000
_cell.length_c   1.000
_cell.angle_alpha   90.00
_cell.angle_beta   90.00
_cell.angle_gamma   90.00
#
_symmetry.space_group_name_H-M   'P 1'
#
loop_
_entity.id
_entity.type
_entity.pdbx_description
1 polymer ?
#
loop_
_entity_poly.entity_id
_entity_poly.type
_entity_poly.pdbx_seq_one_letter_code
_entity_poly.pdbx_strand_id
1 'polypeptide(L)'
;MVLVRCPHCGHVFEVSMKKGQGAYYTAGEFRPSELHELIMLAIRDIVRERGRGALKSEIERWLLARGRRVSGNSVSGRLSELLGAGYVTVEYVKVQVYDERAKKFRFKRAPRWYLSAKGVEYLRARGLA
;
A
#
# COMPACT_ATOMS: atom_id res chain seq x y z
N MET A 1 -10.97 -6.11 -16.15
CA MET A 1 -10.01 -5.56 -17.13
C MET A 1 -9.59 -4.18 -16.68
N VAL A 2 -8.28 -3.91 -16.69
CA VAL A 2 -7.73 -2.57 -16.47
C VAL A 2 -6.87 -2.24 -17.68
N LEU A 3 -7.16 -1.11 -18.32
CA LEU A 3 -6.33 -0.56 -19.39
C LEU A 3 -5.20 0.23 -18.75
N VAL A 4 -3.96 -0.12 -19.07
CA VAL A 4 -2.77 0.55 -18.55
C VAL A 4 -2.00 1.16 -19.70
N ARG A 5 -1.54 2.40 -19.50
CA ARG A 5 -0.70 3.11 -20.46
C ARG A 5 0.77 2.95 -20.07
N CYS A 6 1.59 2.47 -21.00
CA CYS A 6 3.03 2.40 -20.80
C CYS A 6 3.61 3.81 -20.58
N PRO A 7 4.35 4.07 -19.49
CA PRO A 7 4.94 5.38 -19.24
C PRO A 7 6.13 5.69 -20.18
N HIS A 8 6.69 4.69 -20.86
CA HIS A 8 7.86 4.87 -21.75
C HIS A 8 7.47 5.15 -23.20
N CYS A 9 6.51 4.41 -23.76
CA CYS A 9 6.13 4.54 -25.17
C CYS A 9 4.68 5.00 -25.39
N GLY A 10 3.89 5.15 -24.32
CA GLY A 10 2.51 5.62 -24.40
C GLY A 10 1.50 4.60 -24.93
N HIS A 11 1.94 3.40 -25.33
CA HIS A 11 1.07 2.31 -25.79
C HIS A 11 0.10 1.86 -24.67
N VAL A 12 -1.15 1.62 -25.02
CA VAL A 12 -2.20 1.19 -24.09
C VAL A 12 -2.45 -0.30 -24.30
N PHE A 13 -2.38 -1.08 -23.23
CA PHE A 13 -2.57 -2.53 -23.29
C PHE A 13 -3.48 -3.01 -22.16
N GLU A 14 -4.14 -4.13 -22.40
CA GLU A 14 -5.02 -4.77 -21.42
C GLU A 14 -4.21 -5.63 -20.46
N VAL A 15 -4.45 -5.45 -19.15
CA VAL A 15 -3.83 -6.28 -18.13
C VAL A 15 -4.93 -7.05 -17.39
N SER A 16 -4.89 -8.38 -17.53
CA SER A 16 -5.72 -9.29 -16.75
C SER A 16 -5.02 -9.57 -15.41
N MET A 17 -5.21 -8.69 -14.43
CA MET A 17 -4.72 -8.91 -13.07
C MET A 17 -5.88 -9.33 -12.15
N LYS A 18 -5.67 -10.35 -11.31
CA LYS A 18 -6.59 -10.61 -10.19
C LYS A 18 -6.43 -9.45 -9.19
N LYS A 19 -7.55 -8.86 -8.76
CA LYS A 19 -7.56 -7.83 -7.71
C LYS A 19 -6.79 -8.35 -6.49
N GLY A 20 -5.78 -7.59 -6.06
CA GLY A 20 -4.97 -7.91 -4.86
C GLY A 20 -3.59 -8.51 -5.12
N GLN A 21 -3.17 -8.71 -6.37
CA GLN A 21 -1.84 -9.29 -6.68
C GLN A 21 -0.67 -8.30 -6.59
N GLY A 22 -0.95 -7.03 -6.29
CA GLY A 22 0.04 -5.96 -6.47
C GLY A 22 0.23 -5.63 -7.95
N ALA A 23 0.80 -4.46 -8.22
CA ALA A 23 0.99 -3.99 -9.58
C ALA A 23 2.50 -3.84 -9.81
N TYR A 24 3.10 -4.79 -10.53
CA TYR A 24 4.52 -4.78 -10.85
C TYR A 24 4.69 -4.24 -12.28
N TYR A 25 4.95 -2.94 -12.42
CA TYR A 25 5.01 -2.25 -13.71
C TYR A 25 6.44 -2.04 -14.24
N THR A 26 7.47 -2.60 -13.63
CA THR A 26 8.86 -2.37 -14.05
C THR A 26 9.43 -3.54 -14.85
N ALA A 27 9.92 -3.24 -16.05
CA ALA A 27 10.70 -4.17 -16.88
C ALA A 27 12.11 -4.47 -16.31
N GLY A 28 12.47 -3.90 -15.16
CA GLY A 28 13.74 -4.09 -14.45
C GLY A 28 13.56 -4.25 -12.93
N GLU A 29 14.65 -4.17 -12.17
CA GLU A 29 14.63 -4.27 -10.70
C GLU A 29 13.86 -3.10 -10.06
N PHE A 30 12.79 -3.40 -9.34
CA PHE A 30 12.01 -2.41 -8.59
C PHE A 30 12.87 -1.71 -7.54
N ARG A 31 12.93 -0.37 -7.58
CA ARG A 31 13.61 0.48 -6.61
C ARG A 31 12.59 1.33 -5.86
N PRO A 32 12.45 1.17 -4.52
CA PRO A 32 11.57 2.02 -3.73
C PRO A 32 11.95 3.51 -3.89
N SER A 33 10.94 4.35 -4.11
CA SER A 33 11.09 5.82 -4.08
C SER A 33 10.87 6.36 -2.67
N GLU A 34 11.13 7.65 -2.45
CA GLU A 34 10.93 8.29 -1.13
C GLU A 34 9.53 8.03 -0.55
N LEU A 35 8.48 8.12 -1.36
CA LEU A 35 7.12 7.85 -0.89
C LEU A 35 6.91 6.38 -0.50
N HIS A 36 7.57 5.44 -1.19
CA HIS A 36 7.54 4.03 -0.81
C HIS A 36 8.20 3.81 0.55
N GLU A 37 9.34 4.44 0.79
CA GLU A 37 10.04 4.37 2.07
C GLU A 37 9.19 4.96 3.20
N LEU A 38 8.58 6.12 2.99
CA LEU A 38 7.68 6.74 3.96
C LEU A 38 6.46 5.85 4.27
N ILE A 39 5.91 5.16 3.28
CA ILE A 39 4.82 4.20 3.50
C ILE A 39 5.30 3.00 4.33
N MET A 40 6.48 2.45 4.03
CA MET A 40 7.06 1.35 4.82
C MET A 40 7.35 1.78 6.27
N LEU A 41 7.86 2.99 6.49
CA LEU A 41 8.05 3.58 7.81
C LEU A 41 6.72 3.76 8.56
N ALA A 42 5.69 4.27 7.88
CA ALA A 42 4.36 4.40 8.45
C ALA A 42 3.81 3.03 8.90
N ILE A 43 3.92 2.01 8.04
CA ILE A 43 3.48 0.64 8.37
C ILE A 43 4.22 0.14 9.61
N ARG A 44 5.55 0.28 9.67
CA ARG A 44 6.35 -0.14 10.83
C ARG A 44 5.85 0.53 12.11
N ASP A 45 5.76 1.86 12.11
CA ASP A 45 5.44 2.64 13.30
C ASP A 45 4.03 2.30 13.79
N ILE A 46 3.05 2.23 12.88
CA ILE A 46 1.67 1.89 13.21
C ILE A 46 1.58 0.46 13.78
N VAL A 47 2.28 -0.51 13.18
CA VAL A 47 2.28 -1.90 13.67
C VAL A 47 2.92 -1.99 15.05
N ARG A 48 4.03 -1.28 15.30
CA ARG A 48 4.68 -1.22 16.61
C ARG A 48 3.79 -0.58 17.68
N GLU A 49 3.08 0.49 17.34
CA GLU A 49 2.20 1.20 18.26
C GLU A 49 0.91 0.41 18.56
N ARG A 50 0.33 -0.25 17.55
CA ARG A 50 -1.02 -0.83 17.64
C ARG A 50 -1.05 -2.35 17.77
N GLY A 51 0.08 -3.03 17.59
CA GLY A 51 0.16 -4.50 17.60
C GLY A 51 -0.61 -5.19 16.47
N ARG A 52 -1.01 -4.46 15.42
CA ARG A 52 -1.76 -4.98 14.27
C ARG A 52 -1.37 -4.29 12.97
N GLY A 53 -1.70 -4.91 11.84
CA GLY A 53 -1.42 -4.34 10.52
C GLY A 53 -2.04 -2.96 10.32
N ALA A 54 -1.32 -2.13 9.56
CA ALA A 54 -1.68 -0.76 9.29
C ALA A 54 -2.81 -0.69 8.26
N LEU A 55 -3.85 0.10 8.53
CA LEU A 55 -4.87 0.43 7.55
C LEU A 55 -4.38 1.57 6.65
N LYS A 56 -4.88 1.59 5.41
CA LYS A 56 -4.57 2.68 4.46
C LYS A 56 -4.83 4.08 5.05
N SER A 57 -5.96 4.25 5.74
CA SER A 57 -6.32 5.53 6.38
C SER A 57 -5.39 5.92 7.52
N GLU A 58 -4.74 4.96 8.17
CA GLU A 58 -3.76 5.22 9.22
C GLU A 58 -2.43 5.67 8.59
N ILE A 59 -2.02 5.04 7.50
CA ILE A 59 -0.85 5.45 6.71
C ILE A 59 -1.03 6.88 6.18
N GLU A 60 -2.19 7.19 5.59
CA GLU A 60 -2.51 8.54 5.11
C GLU A 60 -2.43 9.59 6.23
N ARG A 61 -2.95 9.26 7.41
CA ARG A 61 -2.89 10.14 8.59
C ARG A 61 -1.47 10.33 9.10
N TRP A 62 -0.68 9.26 9.14
CA TRP A 62 0.72 9.30 9.56
C TRP A 62 1.56 10.19 8.64
N LEU A 63 1.32 10.12 7.32
CA LEU A 63 1.97 10.96 6.31
C LEU A 63 1.55 12.43 6.46
N LEU A 64 0.25 12.67 6.62
CA LEU A 64 -0.30 14.03 6.80
C LEU A 64 0.28 14.70 8.05
N ALA A 65 0.39 13.96 9.16
CA ALA A 65 0.98 14.46 10.41
C ALA A 65 2.45 14.89 10.27
N ARG A 66 3.13 14.44 9.21
CA ARG A 66 4.52 14.79 8.87
C ARG A 66 4.61 15.78 7.71
N GLY A 67 3.53 16.50 7.42
CA GLY A 67 3.48 17.53 6.37
C GLY A 67 3.48 16.99 4.94
N ARG A 68 3.36 15.67 4.74
CA ARG A 68 3.29 15.05 3.41
C ARG A 68 1.83 14.85 3.01
N ARG A 69 1.28 15.80 2.26
CA ARG A 69 -0.07 15.68 1.70
C ARG A 69 -0.02 14.85 0.41
N VAL A 70 -0.50 13.63 0.48
CA VAL A 70 -0.50 12.70 -0.66
C VAL A 70 -1.94 12.34 -1.02
N SER A 71 -2.27 12.26 -2.31
CA SER A 71 -3.59 11.80 -2.72
C SER A 71 -3.77 10.32 -2.31
N GLY A 72 -4.98 9.93 -1.92
CA GLY A 72 -5.25 8.55 -1.52
C GLY A 72 -5.04 7.54 -2.66
N ASN A 73 -5.07 7.99 -3.92
CA ASN A 73 -4.75 7.14 -5.07
C ASN A 73 -3.25 6.85 -5.16
N SER A 74 -2.40 7.82 -4.82
CA SER A 74 -0.95 7.62 -4.78
C SER A 74 -0.53 6.60 -3.72
N VAL A 75 -1.13 6.65 -2.52
CA VAL A 75 -0.86 5.67 -1.45
C VAL A 75 -1.27 4.26 -1.89
N SER A 76 -2.46 4.13 -2.49
CA SER A 76 -2.96 2.84 -2.98
C SER A 76 -2.07 2.24 -4.08
N GLY A 77 -1.61 3.07 -5.01
CA GLY A 77 -0.67 2.64 -6.05
C GLY A 77 0.62 2.11 -5.45
N ARG A 78 1.19 2.84 -4.48
CA ARG A 78 2.50 2.52 -3.90
C ARG A 78 2.45 1.28 -3.02
N LEU A 79 1.35 1.08 -2.30
CA LEU A 79 1.09 -0.18 -1.60
C LEU A 79 0.98 -1.36 -2.56
N SER A 80 0.36 -1.17 -3.72
CA SER A 80 0.25 -2.22 -4.74
C SER A 80 1.60 -2.53 -5.38
N GLU A 81 2.43 -1.51 -5.63
CA GLU A 81 3.79 -1.65 -6.13
C GLU A 81 4.69 -2.39 -5.12
N LEU A 82 4.68 -1.96 -3.84
CA LEU A 82 5.41 -2.60 -2.76
C LEU A 82 4.98 -4.05 -2.54
N LEU A 83 3.69 -4.35 -2.67
CA LEU A 83 3.16 -5.71 -2.57
C LEU A 83 3.66 -6.58 -3.71
N GLY A 84 3.59 -6.10 -4.95
CA GLY A 84 4.08 -6.83 -6.12
C GLY A 84 5.59 -7.06 -6.06
N ALA A 85 6.34 -6.12 -5.47
CA ALA A 85 7.78 -6.22 -5.28
C ALA A 85 8.19 -7.00 -4.01
N GLY A 86 7.22 -7.45 -3.19
CA GLY A 86 7.44 -8.28 -2.02
C GLY A 86 7.97 -7.56 -0.78
N TYR A 87 7.89 -6.23 -0.69
CA TYR A 87 8.33 -5.44 0.48
C TYR A 87 7.26 -5.37 1.58
N VAL A 88 6.00 -5.57 1.23
CA VAL A 88 4.88 -5.59 2.17
C VAL A 88 4.02 -6.83 1.94
N THR A 89 3.27 -7.24 2.96
CA THR A 89 2.23 -8.25 2.87
C THR A 89 0.88 -7.62 3.25
N VAL A 90 -0.21 -8.26 2.81
CA VAL A 90 -1.57 -7.79 3.09
C VAL A 90 -2.41 -8.91 3.66
N GLU A 91 -3.13 -8.60 4.74
CA GLU A 91 -4.14 -9.46 5.35
C GLU A 91 -5.51 -8.81 5.14
N TYR A 92 -6.48 -9.56 4.60
CA TYR A 92 -7.83 -9.04 4.39
C TYR A 92 -8.73 -9.38 5.58
N VAL A 93 -9.02 -8.38 6.42
CA VAL A 93 -9.94 -8.55 7.55
C VAL A 93 -11.34 -8.05 7.21
N LYS A 94 -12.39 -8.65 7.78
CA LYS A 94 -13.75 -8.12 7.74
C LYS A 94 -13.90 -7.10 8.88
N VAL A 95 -14.12 -5.84 8.55
CA VAL A 95 -14.46 -4.79 9.53
C VAL A 95 -15.92 -4.41 9.38
N GLN A 96 -16.63 -4.31 10.49
CA GLN A 96 -18.01 -3.82 10.50
C GLN A 96 -17.97 -2.28 10.43
N VAL A 97 -18.55 -1.72 9.38
CA VAL A 97 -18.61 -0.28 9.14
C VAL A 97 -20.07 0.13 9.13
N TYR A 98 -20.41 1.20 9.83
CA TYR A 98 -21.74 1.78 9.76
C TYR A 98 -21.91 2.53 8.43
N ASP A 99 -22.88 2.11 7.64
CA ASP A 99 -23.26 2.79 6.39
C ASP A 99 -24.35 3.81 6.72
N GLU A 100 -23.97 5.09 6.77
CA GLU A 100 -24.88 6.18 7.11
C GLU A 100 -26.04 6.32 6.10
N ARG A 101 -25.79 6.03 4.82
CA ARG A 101 -26.83 6.13 3.78
C ARG A 101 -27.87 5.02 3.92
N ALA A 102 -27.42 3.81 4.22
CA ALA A 102 -28.30 2.66 4.40
C ALA A 102 -28.81 2.50 5.85
N LYS A 103 -28.33 3.33 6.79
CA LYS A 103 -28.52 3.22 8.25
C LYS A 103 -28.28 1.79 8.78
N LYS A 104 -27.32 1.07 8.20
CA LYS A 104 -27.06 -0.35 8.48
C LYS A 104 -25.57 -0.62 8.62
N PHE A 105 -25.21 -1.59 9.45
CA PHE A 105 -23.85 -2.09 9.51
C PHE A 105 -23.54 -2.98 8.30
N ARG A 106 -22.38 -2.77 7.67
CA ARG A 106 -21.87 -3.56 6.55
C ARG A 106 -20.48 -4.08 6.88
N PHE A 107 -20.21 -5.33 6.52
CA PHE A 107 -18.85 -5.87 6.60
C PHE A 107 -18.06 -5.43 5.37
N LYS A 108 -17.06 -4.58 5.58
CA LYS A 108 -16.10 -4.17 4.56
C LYS A 108 -14.83 -5.00 4.72
N ARG A 109 -14.31 -5.55 3.62
CA ARG A 109 -12.95 -6.10 3.62
C ARG A 109 -11.98 -4.92 3.69
N ALA A 110 -11.25 -4.79 4.79
CA ALA A 110 -10.21 -3.79 4.96
C ALA A 110 -8.83 -4.48 4.88
N PRO A 111 -7.97 -4.06 3.95
CA PRO A 111 -6.60 -4.56 3.90
C PRO A 111 -5.80 -4.01 5.09
N ARG A 112 -5.17 -4.90 5.83
CA ARG A 112 -4.15 -4.60 6.84
C ARG A 112 -2.78 -4.90 6.24
N TRP A 113 -1.91 -3.91 6.28
CA TRP A 113 -0.60 -3.96 5.66
C TRP A 113 0.47 -4.22 6.72
N TYR A 114 1.41 -5.08 6.40
CA TYR A 114 2.58 -5.41 7.23
C TYR A 114 3.83 -5.32 6.37
N LEU A 115 4.99 -5.09 7.00
CA LEU A 115 6.27 -5.30 6.33
C LEU A 115 6.51 -6.80 6.14
N SER A 116 7.02 -7.18 4.98
CA SER A 116 7.60 -8.51 4.79
C SER A 116 9.02 -8.56 5.38
N ALA A 117 9.63 -9.76 5.41
CA ALA A 117 11.05 -9.89 5.76
C ALA A 117 11.95 -8.97 4.89
N LYS A 118 11.72 -8.98 3.57
CA LYS A 118 12.40 -8.10 2.60
C LYS A 118 12.20 -6.61 2.92
N GLY A 119 11.00 -6.21 3.31
CA GLY A 119 10.70 -4.83 3.72
C GLY A 119 11.48 -4.40 4.97
N VAL A 120 11.57 -5.28 5.96
CA VAL A 120 12.33 -5.03 7.20
C VAL A 120 13.83 -4.93 6.91
N GLU A 121 14.38 -5.86 6.14
CA GLU A 121 15.79 -5.86 5.74
C GLU A 121 16.16 -4.60 4.97
N TYR A 122 15.29 -4.17 4.04
CA TYR A 122 15.48 -2.95 3.28
C TYR A 122 15.60 -1.71 4.18
N LEU A 123 14.67 -1.54 5.14
CA LEU A 123 14.73 -0.42 6.07
C LEU A 123 15.99 -0.48 6.94
N ARG A 124 16.42 -1.68 7.38
CA ARG A 124 17.65 -1.86 8.16
C ARG A 124 18.88 -1.44 7.38
N ALA A 125 19.00 -1.87 6.13
CA ALA A 125 20.12 -1.53 5.25
C ALA A 125 20.24 -0.02 4.98
N ARG A 126 19.12 0.72 5.04
CA ARG A 126 19.08 2.18 4.87
C ARG A 126 19.32 2.97 6.16
N GLY A 127 19.53 2.30 7.31
CA GLY A 127 19.63 2.95 8.62
C GLY A 127 18.29 3.54 9.10
N LEU A 128 17.19 3.02 8.57
CA LEU A 128 15.84 3.51 8.80
C LEU A 128 15.00 2.58 9.69
N ALA A 129 15.55 1.47 10.19
CA ALA A 129 14.84 0.46 10.98
C ALA A 129 14.83 0.74 12.48
#